data_AF-A0AA44EPA5-F1
#
_entry.id   AF-A0AA44EPA5-F1
#
_cell.length_a   1.000
_cell.length_b   1.000
_cell.length_c   1.000
_cell.angle_alpha   90.00
_cell.angle_beta   90.00
_cell.angle_gamma   90.00
#
_symmetry.space_group_name_H-M   'P 1'
#
loop_
_entity.id
_entity.type
_entity.pdbx_description
1 polymer ?
#
loop_
_entity_poly.entity_id
_entity_poly.type
_entity_poly.pdbx_seq_one_letter_code
_entity_poly.pdbx_strand_id
1 'polypeptide(L)'
;MTIKDRRFIFQELRSVEGYIDPPDALVFKALLQAQTKSALSGGIAEIGVYYGRSYFLLRKFAQSQEKVLGVDLFDLDPPQDGSLDQYERLMENGRRLGFTMDRDLIIKGDSTRLTPDDITSRIGPARFFSIDGGHHLHHVLADAKLAMEVIAPHGIIVFDDTFNPAWPEVTVGVADFLRTHGHSLVCFCMTKYKTYVCHREFHATYAQGIAIDPDLQALAHVETQFLGAKVVRLHNPMRRRVMYELMVRSGLGGFSERIYRSKVKQIKEGVAST
;
A
#
# COMPACT_ATOMS: atom_id res chain seq x y z
N MET A 1 -2.79 13.66 -10.00
CA MET A 1 -3.43 12.43 -10.52
C MET A 1 -4.16 12.66 -11.85
N THR A 2 -4.15 11.69 -12.79
CA THR A 2 -5.00 11.75 -14.00
C THR A 2 -6.48 11.46 -13.66
N ILE A 3 -7.41 11.81 -14.56
CA ILE A 3 -8.84 11.48 -14.38
C ILE A 3 -9.05 9.96 -14.31
N LYS A 4 -8.32 9.20 -15.13
CA LYS A 4 -8.40 7.73 -15.16
C LYS A 4 -7.92 7.11 -13.85
N ASP A 5 -6.76 7.52 -13.34
CA ASP A 5 -6.23 7.01 -12.07
C ASP A 5 -7.16 7.31 -10.90
N ARG A 6 -7.74 8.52 -10.90
CA ARG A 6 -8.70 8.95 -9.89
C ARG A 6 -9.96 8.09 -9.92
N ARG A 7 -10.52 7.85 -11.10
CA ARG A 7 -11.71 7.01 -11.27
C ARG A 7 -11.44 5.58 -10.79
N PHE A 8 -10.27 5.04 -11.16
CA PHE A 8 -9.85 3.73 -10.70
C PHE A 8 -9.80 3.63 -9.17
N ILE A 9 -9.02 4.50 -8.50
CA ILE A 9 -8.82 4.44 -7.04
C ILE A 9 -10.12 4.68 -6.26
N PHE A 10 -10.90 5.70 -6.63
CA PHE A 10 -12.01 6.17 -5.79
C PHE A 10 -13.37 5.56 -6.16
N GLN A 11 -13.50 4.87 -7.30
CA GLN A 11 -14.75 4.27 -7.76
C GLN A 11 -14.58 2.79 -8.07
N GLU A 12 -13.75 2.44 -9.05
CA GLU A 12 -13.64 1.07 -9.55
C GLU A 12 -13.07 0.14 -8.46
N LEU A 13 -12.00 0.54 -7.78
CA LEU A 13 -11.36 -0.25 -6.73
C LEU A 13 -12.25 -0.53 -5.51
N ARG A 14 -13.20 0.37 -5.22
CA ARG A 14 -14.15 0.20 -4.09
C ARG A 14 -15.15 -0.92 -4.31
N SER A 15 -15.37 -1.31 -5.56
CA SER A 15 -16.25 -2.44 -5.90
C SER A 15 -15.63 -3.81 -5.57
N VAL A 16 -14.31 -3.87 -5.35
CA VAL A 16 -13.61 -5.07 -4.88
C VAL A 16 -13.67 -5.07 -3.37
N GLU A 17 -14.09 -6.14 -2.72
CA GLU A 17 -14.09 -6.24 -1.26
C GLU A 17 -12.65 -6.22 -0.69
N GLY A 18 -12.45 -5.74 0.54
CA GLY A 18 -11.13 -5.68 1.19
C GLY A 18 -10.90 -4.40 1.95
N TYR A 19 -9.63 -4.08 2.23
CA TYR A 19 -9.24 -2.92 3.05
C TYR A 19 -8.06 -2.20 2.40
N ILE A 20 -8.24 -0.90 2.12
CA ILE A 20 -7.15 0.03 1.87
C ILE A 20 -7.71 1.43 2.07
N ASP A 21 -7.07 2.21 2.92
CA ASP A 21 -7.50 3.57 3.21
C ASP A 21 -7.08 4.49 2.03
N PRO A 22 -7.89 5.51 1.68
CA PRO A 22 -7.55 6.36 0.53
C PRO A 22 -6.17 7.03 0.58
N PRO A 23 -5.66 7.50 1.75
CA PRO A 23 -4.28 7.96 1.87
C PRO A 23 -3.25 6.90 1.46
N ASP A 24 -3.41 5.65 1.90
CA ASP A 24 -2.51 4.55 1.56
C ASP A 24 -2.51 4.26 0.06
N ALA A 25 -3.68 4.30 -0.57
CA ALA A 25 -3.80 4.14 -2.02
C ALA A 25 -3.06 5.25 -2.79
N LEU A 26 -3.12 6.49 -2.29
CA LEU A 26 -2.38 7.61 -2.87
C LEU A 26 -0.87 7.47 -2.66
N VAL A 27 -0.42 6.95 -1.50
CA VAL A 27 1.00 6.70 -1.23
C VAL A 27 1.55 5.61 -2.13
N PHE A 28 0.83 4.48 -2.30
CA PHE A 28 1.22 3.41 -3.23
C PHE A 28 1.39 3.95 -4.65
N LYS A 29 0.38 4.68 -5.15
CA LYS A 29 0.46 5.36 -6.43
C LYS A 29 1.70 6.25 -6.53
N ALA A 30 1.89 7.15 -5.56
CA ALA A 30 2.98 8.14 -5.61
C ALA A 30 4.35 7.47 -5.65
N LEU A 31 4.56 6.45 -4.82
CA LEU A 31 5.83 5.72 -4.72
C LEU A 31 6.10 4.88 -5.99
N LEU A 32 5.13 4.13 -6.49
CA LEU A 32 5.28 3.35 -7.73
C LEU A 32 5.52 4.26 -8.95
N GLN A 33 4.84 5.41 -9.01
CA GLN A 33 5.07 6.40 -10.06
C GLN A 33 6.44 7.07 -9.92
N ALA A 34 6.92 7.33 -8.69
CA ALA A 34 8.26 7.87 -8.46
C ALA A 34 9.33 6.88 -8.91
N GLN A 35 9.22 5.60 -8.53
CA GLN A 35 10.12 4.55 -9.00
C GLN A 35 10.14 4.46 -10.53
N THR A 36 8.96 4.46 -11.16
CA THR A 36 8.83 4.43 -12.63
C THR A 36 9.53 5.62 -13.29
N LYS A 37 9.31 6.85 -12.80
CA LYS A 37 9.94 8.06 -13.34
C LYS A 37 11.47 8.06 -13.20
N SER A 38 11.98 7.41 -12.16
CA SER A 38 13.41 7.25 -11.91
C SER A 38 14.00 6.01 -12.58
N ALA A 39 13.25 5.33 -13.47
CA ALA A 39 13.66 4.08 -14.12
C ALA A 39 14.04 2.95 -13.14
N LEU A 40 13.49 2.98 -11.93
CA LEU A 40 13.66 1.96 -10.90
C LEU A 40 12.62 0.85 -11.12
N SER A 41 12.99 -0.15 -11.92
CA SER A 41 12.13 -1.28 -12.28
C SER A 41 12.31 -2.49 -11.37
N GLY A 42 11.42 -3.48 -11.48
CA GLY A 42 11.44 -4.71 -10.70
C GLY A 42 10.06 -5.31 -10.55
N GLY A 43 9.99 -6.53 -10.01
CA GLY A 43 8.73 -7.17 -9.66
C GLY A 43 7.98 -6.42 -8.56
N ILE A 44 6.69 -6.69 -8.41
CA ILE A 44 5.89 -6.21 -7.27
C ILE A 44 5.27 -7.42 -6.58
N ALA A 45 5.24 -7.44 -5.27
CA ALA A 45 4.67 -8.53 -4.49
C ALA A 45 3.71 -8.02 -3.41
N GLU A 46 2.68 -8.81 -3.12
CA GLU A 46 1.79 -8.64 -1.98
C GLU A 46 1.54 -9.98 -1.29
N ILE A 47 1.75 -10.02 0.02
CA ILE A 47 1.26 -11.09 0.91
C ILE A 47 0.01 -10.57 1.60
N GLY A 48 -1.08 -11.34 1.56
CA GLY A 48 -2.41 -10.92 2.02
C GLY A 48 -3.19 -10.22 0.93
N VAL A 49 -3.62 -10.98 -0.08
CA VAL A 49 -4.33 -10.46 -1.26
C VAL A 49 -5.82 -10.30 -0.99
N TYR A 50 -6.40 -11.20 -0.19
CA TYR A 50 -7.83 -11.30 0.07
C TYR A 50 -8.63 -11.33 -1.25
N TYR A 51 -9.58 -10.42 -1.46
CA TYR A 51 -10.29 -10.28 -2.75
C TYR A 51 -9.60 -9.35 -3.78
N GLY A 52 -8.43 -8.80 -3.44
CA GLY A 52 -7.53 -8.10 -4.36
C GLY A 52 -7.59 -6.57 -4.34
N ARG A 53 -8.16 -5.93 -3.32
CA ARG A 53 -8.34 -4.46 -3.33
C ARG A 53 -7.01 -3.70 -3.45
N SER A 54 -6.00 -4.04 -2.65
CA SER A 54 -4.65 -3.45 -2.77
C SER A 54 -3.86 -4.08 -3.92
N TYR A 55 -3.97 -5.39 -4.15
CA TYR A 55 -3.39 -6.08 -5.30
C TYR A 55 -3.68 -5.40 -6.64
N PHE A 56 -4.95 -5.07 -6.91
CA PHE A 56 -5.33 -4.41 -8.18
C PHE A 56 -4.85 -2.96 -8.27
N LEU A 57 -4.60 -2.30 -7.13
CA LEU A 57 -3.91 -1.02 -7.12
C LEU A 57 -2.45 -1.17 -7.54
N LEU A 58 -1.75 -2.18 -7.03
CA LEU A 58 -0.38 -2.51 -7.44
C LEU A 58 -0.33 -2.83 -8.94
N ARG A 59 -1.24 -3.71 -9.42
CA ARG A 59 -1.41 -4.04 -10.85
C ARG A 59 -1.67 -2.82 -11.72
N LYS A 60 -2.43 -1.85 -11.23
CA LYS A 60 -2.76 -0.62 -11.98
C LYS A 60 -1.53 0.25 -12.26
N PHE A 61 -0.57 0.28 -11.34
CA PHE A 61 0.61 1.14 -11.41
C PHE A 61 1.91 0.38 -11.77
N ALA A 62 1.83 -0.94 -11.95
CA ALA A 62 2.87 -1.74 -12.59
C ALA A 62 3.05 -1.31 -14.06
N GLN A 63 4.29 -1.35 -14.54
CA GLN A 63 4.59 -1.19 -15.96
C GLN A 63 4.28 -2.48 -16.73
N SER A 64 4.14 -2.39 -18.06
CA SER A 64 3.73 -3.54 -18.89
C SER A 64 4.67 -4.74 -18.83
N GLN A 65 5.96 -4.52 -18.59
CA GLN A 65 6.98 -5.55 -18.43
C GLN A 65 7.09 -6.09 -17.00
N GLU A 66 6.48 -5.43 -16.04
CA GLU A 66 6.57 -5.78 -14.62
C GLU A 66 5.47 -6.75 -14.24
N LYS A 67 5.83 -7.73 -13.44
CA LYS A 67 4.90 -8.73 -12.92
C LYS A 67 4.53 -8.37 -11.49
N VAL A 68 3.28 -8.61 -11.13
CA VAL A 68 2.76 -8.45 -9.77
C VAL A 68 2.36 -9.82 -9.25
N LEU A 69 3.02 -10.29 -8.20
CA LEU A 69 2.76 -11.55 -7.52
C LEU A 69 1.85 -11.31 -6.32
N GLY A 70 0.80 -12.12 -6.18
CA GLY A 70 -0.03 -12.18 -4.99
C GLY A 70 0.18 -13.49 -4.24
N VAL A 71 0.19 -13.44 -2.91
CA VAL A 71 0.26 -14.61 -2.02
C VAL A 71 -0.86 -14.52 -1.00
N ASP A 72 -1.66 -15.58 -0.90
CA ASP A 72 -2.72 -15.70 0.12
C ASP A 72 -3.07 -17.18 0.35
N LEU A 73 -3.61 -17.50 1.53
CA LEU A 73 -4.09 -18.85 1.84
C LEU A 73 -5.34 -19.21 1.02
N PHE A 74 -6.19 -18.22 0.76
CA PHE A 74 -7.52 -18.39 0.17
C PHE A 74 -8.37 -19.46 0.87
N ASP A 75 -8.32 -19.49 2.20
CA ASP A 75 -8.85 -20.56 3.05
C ASP A 75 -10.15 -20.19 3.79
N LEU A 76 -10.82 -19.11 3.39
CA LEU A 76 -12.16 -18.81 3.88
C LEU A 76 -13.15 -19.92 3.52
N ASP A 77 -14.09 -20.17 4.44
CA ASP A 77 -15.15 -21.15 4.23
C ASP A 77 -15.87 -20.91 2.89
N PRO A 78 -16.01 -21.95 2.05
CA PRO A 78 -16.68 -21.79 0.77
C PRO A 78 -18.16 -21.41 0.99
N PRO A 79 -18.73 -20.53 0.16
CA PRO A 79 -20.12 -20.14 0.29
C PRO A 79 -21.08 -21.34 0.15
N GLN A 80 -22.06 -21.43 1.04
CA GLN A 80 -23.08 -22.51 1.00
C GLN A 80 -24.12 -22.31 -0.11
N ASP A 81 -24.22 -21.11 -0.67
CA ASP A 81 -25.19 -20.72 -1.69
C ASP A 81 -24.72 -21.02 -3.13
N GLY A 82 -23.55 -21.64 -3.29
CA GLY A 82 -22.95 -21.95 -4.59
C GLY A 82 -22.31 -20.74 -5.28
N SER A 83 -22.15 -19.61 -4.59
CA SER A 83 -21.37 -18.48 -5.11
C SER A 83 -19.86 -18.80 -5.12
N LEU A 84 -19.09 -17.96 -5.83
CA LEU A 84 -17.66 -18.16 -6.04
C LEU A 84 -16.89 -18.14 -4.70
N ASP A 85 -15.94 -19.06 -4.56
CA ASP A 85 -14.98 -19.05 -3.44
C ASP A 85 -14.08 -17.80 -3.47
N GLN A 86 -13.28 -17.63 -2.42
CA GLN A 86 -12.45 -16.43 -2.26
C GLN A 86 -11.53 -16.17 -3.45
N TYR A 87 -10.87 -17.22 -3.92
CA TYR A 87 -9.92 -17.13 -5.00
C TYR A 87 -10.60 -16.86 -6.34
N GLU A 88 -11.69 -17.55 -6.67
CA GLU A 88 -12.40 -17.29 -7.92
C GLU A 88 -13.07 -15.91 -7.91
N ARG A 89 -13.47 -15.38 -6.74
CA ARG A 89 -13.89 -13.97 -6.59
C ARG A 89 -12.73 -13.00 -6.87
N LEU A 90 -11.51 -13.26 -6.43
CA LEU A 90 -10.33 -12.48 -6.81
C LEU A 90 -10.15 -12.48 -8.34
N MET A 91 -10.19 -13.66 -8.95
CA MET A 91 -10.03 -13.79 -10.41
C MET A 91 -11.10 -13.01 -11.18
N GLU A 92 -12.35 -13.08 -10.72
CA GLU A 92 -13.47 -12.36 -11.32
C GLU A 92 -13.37 -10.84 -11.13
N ASN A 93 -12.97 -10.38 -9.95
CA ASN A 93 -12.68 -8.96 -9.71
C ASN A 93 -11.61 -8.44 -10.69
N GLY A 94 -10.56 -9.22 -10.93
CA GLY A 94 -9.51 -8.87 -11.88
C GLY A 94 -10.03 -8.71 -13.31
N ARG A 95 -10.82 -9.68 -13.79
CA ARG A 95 -11.44 -9.61 -15.13
C ARG A 95 -12.37 -8.41 -15.26
N ARG A 96 -13.22 -8.18 -14.26
CA ARG A 96 -14.16 -7.07 -14.21
C ARG A 96 -13.47 -5.69 -14.22
N LEU A 97 -12.28 -5.60 -13.63
CA LEU A 97 -11.43 -4.41 -13.67
C LEU A 97 -10.57 -4.31 -14.95
N GLY A 98 -10.70 -5.27 -15.88
CA GLY A 98 -9.99 -5.28 -17.16
C GLY A 98 -8.57 -5.83 -17.10
N PHE A 99 -8.22 -6.59 -16.07
CA PHE A 99 -6.93 -7.26 -15.96
C PHE A 99 -6.98 -8.68 -16.53
N THR A 100 -5.99 -9.03 -17.35
CA THR A 100 -5.69 -10.43 -17.67
C THR A 100 -5.10 -11.10 -16.44
N MET A 101 -5.78 -12.11 -15.93
CA MET A 101 -5.36 -12.83 -14.74
C MET A 101 -4.46 -14.01 -15.11
N ASP A 102 -3.25 -14.00 -14.57
CA ASP A 102 -2.28 -15.08 -14.69
C ASP A 102 -2.26 -15.85 -13.36
N ARG A 103 -2.64 -17.13 -13.40
CA ARG A 103 -2.69 -17.98 -12.21
C ARG A 103 -1.28 -18.28 -11.68
N ASP A 104 -0.25 -18.23 -12.52
CA ASP A 104 1.13 -18.39 -12.10
C ASP A 104 1.65 -17.16 -11.33
N LEU A 105 0.90 -16.06 -11.30
CA LEU A 105 1.20 -14.90 -10.47
C LEU A 105 0.35 -14.81 -9.20
N ILE A 106 -0.41 -15.86 -8.88
CA ILE A 106 -1.10 -15.98 -7.60
C ILE A 106 -0.68 -17.28 -6.91
N ILE A 107 0.07 -17.18 -5.82
CA ILE A 107 0.42 -18.32 -4.98
C ILE A 107 -0.70 -18.53 -3.96
N LYS A 108 -1.33 -19.71 -4.02
CA LYS A 108 -2.24 -20.19 -2.97
C LYS A 108 -1.43 -20.93 -1.91
N GLY A 109 -1.19 -20.33 -0.77
CA GLY A 109 -0.46 -20.99 0.29
C GLY A 109 0.01 -20.09 1.42
N ASP A 110 0.52 -20.75 2.45
CA ASP A 110 1.09 -20.14 3.65
C ASP A 110 2.42 -19.46 3.31
N SER A 111 2.48 -18.14 3.46
CA SER A 111 3.66 -17.34 3.17
C SER A 111 4.87 -17.72 4.03
N THR A 112 4.67 -18.26 5.24
CA THR A 112 5.76 -18.68 6.13
C THR A 112 6.53 -19.89 5.60
N ARG A 113 5.98 -20.58 4.59
CA ARG A 113 6.59 -21.74 3.94
C ARG A 113 7.26 -21.41 2.62
N LEU A 114 7.13 -20.17 2.14
CA LEU A 114 7.73 -19.75 0.88
C LEU A 114 9.22 -19.51 1.04
N THR A 115 9.93 -19.80 -0.04
CA THR A 115 11.35 -19.49 -0.21
C THR A 115 11.52 -18.24 -1.07
N PRO A 116 12.68 -17.56 -1.02
CA PRO A 116 12.98 -16.46 -1.93
C PRO A 116 12.84 -16.82 -3.41
N ASP A 117 13.13 -18.07 -3.79
CA ASP A 117 13.02 -18.54 -5.18
C ASP A 117 11.56 -18.61 -5.66
N ASP A 118 10.60 -18.95 -4.79
CA ASP A 118 9.17 -18.97 -5.11
C ASP A 118 8.66 -17.61 -5.60
N ILE A 119 9.29 -16.52 -5.16
CA ILE A 119 9.01 -15.15 -5.57
C ILE A 119 9.89 -14.76 -6.76
N THR A 120 11.21 -14.84 -6.60
CA THR A 120 12.17 -14.26 -7.56
C THR A 120 12.19 -14.98 -8.90
N SER A 121 11.91 -16.29 -8.96
CA SER A 121 11.75 -17.01 -10.22
C SER A 121 10.56 -16.51 -11.06
N ARG A 122 9.53 -15.95 -10.41
CA ARG A 122 8.31 -15.45 -11.07
C ARG A 122 8.45 -14.00 -11.50
N ILE A 123 8.96 -13.14 -10.61
CA ILE A 123 8.93 -11.67 -10.78
C ILE A 123 10.31 -10.99 -10.75
N GLY A 124 11.39 -11.73 -10.51
CA GLY A 124 12.71 -11.17 -10.23
C GLY A 124 12.76 -10.46 -8.86
N PRO A 125 13.77 -9.62 -8.61
CA PRO A 125 13.82 -8.79 -7.40
C PRO A 125 12.63 -7.84 -7.31
N ALA A 126 12.02 -7.73 -6.14
CA ALA A 126 10.85 -6.90 -5.92
C ALA A 126 11.25 -5.43 -5.73
N ARG A 127 10.70 -4.51 -6.52
CA ARG A 127 10.82 -3.06 -6.26
C ARG A 127 9.81 -2.56 -5.22
N PHE A 128 8.74 -3.30 -5.00
CA PHE A 128 7.69 -2.94 -4.05
C PHE A 128 7.10 -4.23 -3.45
N PHE A 129 7.12 -4.36 -2.14
CA PHE A 129 6.66 -5.53 -1.42
C PHE A 129 5.70 -5.10 -0.30
N SER A 130 4.42 -5.47 -0.41
CA SER A 130 3.41 -5.19 0.62
C SER A 130 3.18 -6.44 1.49
N ILE A 131 3.26 -6.29 2.80
CA ILE A 131 2.98 -7.32 3.80
C ILE A 131 1.70 -6.94 4.53
N ASP A 132 0.65 -7.72 4.30
CA ASP A 132 -0.73 -7.53 4.78
C ASP A 132 -1.36 -8.90 5.12
N GLY A 133 -0.52 -9.86 5.51
CA GLY A 133 -0.88 -11.25 5.75
C GLY A 133 -1.34 -11.52 7.19
N GLY A 134 -0.67 -12.47 7.86
CA GLY A 134 -1.02 -12.85 9.22
C GLY A 134 -0.58 -11.83 10.27
N HIS A 135 -1.44 -11.56 11.26
CA HIS A 135 -1.18 -10.57 12.34
C HIS A 135 -0.48 -11.12 13.59
N HIS A 136 -0.04 -12.39 13.55
CA HIS A 136 0.74 -12.99 14.64
C HIS A 136 2.23 -12.72 14.45
N LEU A 137 2.97 -12.64 15.56
CA LEU A 137 4.39 -12.26 15.55
C LEU A 137 5.22 -13.13 14.58
N HIS A 138 5.00 -14.45 14.60
CA HIS A 138 5.75 -15.38 13.75
C HIS A 138 5.44 -15.21 12.25
N HIS A 139 4.21 -14.84 11.87
CA HIS A 139 3.85 -14.52 10.49
C HIS A 139 4.60 -13.26 10.04
N VAL A 140 4.53 -12.17 10.83
CA VAL A 140 5.18 -10.89 10.51
C VAL A 140 6.69 -11.04 10.37
N LEU A 141 7.34 -11.79 11.28
CA LEU A 141 8.78 -12.03 11.20
C LEU A 141 9.18 -12.86 9.97
N ALA A 142 8.39 -13.89 9.62
CA ALA A 142 8.64 -14.70 8.44
C ALA A 142 8.48 -13.90 7.14
N ASP A 143 7.38 -13.15 7.03
CA ASP A 143 7.08 -12.32 5.85
C ASP A 143 8.10 -11.18 5.70
N ALA A 144 8.50 -10.54 6.80
CA ALA A 144 9.52 -9.48 6.79
C ALA A 144 10.89 -10.02 6.34
N LYS A 145 11.27 -11.22 6.81
CA LYS A 145 12.50 -11.89 6.38
C LYS A 145 12.44 -12.20 4.88
N LEU A 146 11.35 -12.81 4.42
CA LEU A 146 11.16 -13.14 3.00
C LEU A 146 11.23 -11.89 2.12
N ALA A 147 10.56 -10.81 2.51
CA ALA A 147 10.61 -9.54 1.79
C ALA A 147 12.02 -8.97 1.72
N MET A 148 12.79 -9.01 2.83
CA MET A 148 14.19 -8.57 2.85
C MET A 148 15.08 -9.37 1.89
N GLU A 149 14.85 -10.68 1.76
CA GLU A 149 15.67 -11.56 0.93
C GLU A 149 15.40 -11.39 -0.58
N VAL A 150 14.27 -10.79 -0.96
CA VAL A 150 13.86 -10.63 -2.38
C VAL A 150 13.74 -9.19 -2.85
N ILE A 151 13.80 -8.21 -1.95
CA ILE A 151 13.69 -6.80 -2.31
C ILE A 151 14.90 -6.34 -3.14
N ALA A 152 14.66 -5.56 -4.18
CA ALA A 152 15.70 -4.88 -4.94
C ALA A 152 16.41 -3.82 -4.05
N PRO A 153 17.65 -3.40 -4.37
CA PRO A 153 18.36 -2.37 -3.60
C PRO A 153 17.57 -1.07 -3.44
N HIS A 154 16.82 -0.70 -4.47
CA HIS A 154 15.92 0.47 -4.45
C HIS A 154 14.53 0.16 -3.91
N GLY A 155 14.21 -1.06 -3.52
CA GLY A 155 12.82 -1.43 -3.25
C GLY A 155 12.26 -0.85 -1.95
N ILE A 156 10.94 -0.92 -1.85
CA ILE A 156 10.17 -0.50 -0.68
C ILE A 156 9.47 -1.73 -0.10
N ILE A 157 9.59 -1.92 1.22
CA ILE A 157 8.77 -2.86 1.99
C ILE A 157 7.70 -2.06 2.73
N VAL A 158 6.46 -2.51 2.67
CA VAL A 158 5.32 -1.90 3.35
C VAL A 158 4.75 -2.90 4.34
N PHE A 159 4.61 -2.49 5.58
CA PHE A 159 3.95 -3.27 6.63
C PHE A 159 2.57 -2.67 6.89
N ASP A 160 1.52 -3.46 6.74
CA ASP A 160 0.18 -3.06 7.20
C ASP A 160 0.05 -3.14 8.73
N ASP A 161 -1.00 -2.52 9.25
CA ASP A 161 -1.42 -2.56 10.64
C ASP A 161 -0.36 -2.27 11.72
N THR A 162 0.70 -1.55 11.36
CA THR A 162 1.70 -1.11 12.34
C THR A 162 1.07 -0.09 13.29
N PHE A 163 1.23 -0.29 14.60
CA PHE A 163 0.57 0.46 15.67
C PHE A 163 -0.96 0.31 15.73
N ASN A 164 -1.55 -0.64 15.02
CA ASN A 164 -2.96 -0.97 15.20
C ASN A 164 -3.13 -1.73 16.53
N PRO A 165 -3.91 -1.21 17.51
CA PRO A 165 -4.10 -1.88 18.79
C PRO A 165 -4.86 -3.22 18.70
N ALA A 166 -5.54 -3.50 17.58
CA ALA A 166 -6.11 -4.82 17.32
C ALA A 166 -5.02 -5.89 17.07
N TRP A 167 -3.86 -5.46 16.57
CA TRP A 167 -2.77 -6.33 16.13
C TRP A 167 -1.42 -5.92 16.75
N PRO A 168 -1.29 -5.95 18.08
CA PRO A 168 -0.10 -5.47 18.77
C PRO A 168 1.18 -6.24 18.36
N GLU A 169 1.06 -7.52 18.02
CA GLU A 169 2.19 -8.34 17.59
C GLU A 169 2.82 -7.86 16.28
N VAL A 170 2.04 -7.21 15.40
CA VAL A 170 2.57 -6.57 14.18
C VAL A 170 3.54 -5.45 14.55
N THR A 171 3.17 -4.63 15.54
CA THR A 171 4.02 -3.53 16.00
C THR A 171 5.33 -4.06 16.59
N VAL A 172 5.25 -5.13 17.38
CA VAL A 172 6.43 -5.80 17.96
C VAL A 172 7.33 -6.35 16.86
N GLY A 173 6.76 -7.13 15.92
CA GLY A 173 7.51 -7.73 14.82
C GLY A 173 8.20 -6.71 13.90
N VAL A 174 7.50 -5.64 13.52
CA VAL A 174 8.08 -4.55 12.72
C VAL A 174 9.21 -3.85 13.48
N ALA A 175 9.04 -3.57 14.77
CA ALA A 175 10.08 -2.94 15.57
C ALA A 175 11.32 -3.84 15.73
N ASP A 176 11.14 -5.13 16.01
CA ASP A 176 12.23 -6.10 16.15
C ASP A 176 13.00 -6.28 14.84
N PHE A 177 12.27 -6.42 13.72
CA PHE A 177 12.85 -6.52 12.39
C PHE A 177 13.71 -5.29 12.06
N LEU A 178 13.18 -4.08 12.26
CA LEU A 178 13.90 -2.84 11.96
C LEU A 178 15.03 -2.54 12.94
N ARG A 179 14.96 -2.95 14.20
CA ARG A 179 16.10 -2.86 15.13
C ARG A 179 17.25 -3.77 14.70
N THR A 180 16.92 -4.96 14.21
CA THR A 180 17.91 -5.93 13.71
C THR A 180 18.56 -5.46 12.41
N HIS A 181 17.76 -4.92 11.48
CA HIS A 181 18.22 -4.53 10.15
C HIS A 181 18.43 -3.01 9.99
N GLY A 182 18.43 -2.24 11.09
CA GLY A 182 18.48 -0.78 11.06
C GLY A 182 19.75 -0.17 10.46
N HIS A 183 20.81 -0.98 10.29
CA HIS A 183 22.02 -0.60 9.57
C HIS A 183 21.76 -0.46 8.06
N SER A 184 20.82 -1.23 7.50
CA SER A 184 20.51 -1.27 6.06
C SER A 184 19.13 -0.69 5.73
N LEU A 185 18.09 -1.01 6.50
CA LEU A 185 16.72 -0.54 6.29
C LEU A 185 16.32 0.56 7.26
N VAL A 186 15.54 1.53 6.77
CA VAL A 186 15.00 2.64 7.57
C VAL A 186 13.57 2.96 7.16
N CYS A 187 12.77 3.40 8.13
CA CYS A 187 11.46 3.97 7.84
C CYS A 187 11.60 5.38 7.25
N PHE A 188 10.81 5.70 6.23
CA PHE A 188 10.75 7.03 5.62
C PHE A 188 9.33 7.62 5.62
N CYS A 189 8.29 6.78 5.70
CA CYS A 189 6.89 7.20 5.68
C CYS A 189 6.02 6.34 6.59
N MET A 190 5.01 6.97 7.19
CA MET A 190 3.93 6.30 7.91
C MET A 190 2.58 6.92 7.55
N THR A 191 1.55 6.10 7.50
CA THR A 191 0.15 6.55 7.45
C THR A 191 -0.54 6.19 8.76
N LYS A 192 -1.87 6.01 8.73
CA LYS A 192 -2.62 5.56 9.89
C LYS A 192 -2.32 4.10 10.24
N TYR A 193 -2.14 3.26 9.22
CA TYR A 193 -1.99 1.80 9.38
C TYR A 193 -0.70 1.28 8.74
N LYS A 194 -0.16 1.94 7.71
CA LYS A 194 1.00 1.43 6.97
C LYS A 194 2.31 2.10 7.36
N THR A 195 3.36 1.30 7.50
CA THR A 195 4.75 1.74 7.67
C THR A 195 5.55 1.38 6.43
N TYR A 196 6.27 2.36 5.88
CA TYR A 196 7.05 2.21 4.65
C TYR A 196 8.54 2.29 4.96
N VAL A 197 9.29 1.29 4.53
CA VAL A 197 10.74 1.20 4.77
C VAL A 197 11.47 0.96 3.45
N CYS A 198 12.70 1.42 3.39
CA CYS A 198 13.59 1.23 2.24
C CYS A 198 15.04 1.11 2.72
N HIS A 199 15.94 0.74 1.82
CA HIS A 199 17.37 0.87 2.09
C HIS A 199 17.74 2.33 2.40
N ARG A 200 18.67 2.51 3.35
CA ARG A 200 19.06 3.81 3.90
C ARG A 200 19.50 4.81 2.85
N GLU A 201 20.16 4.35 1.78
CA GLU A 201 20.58 5.19 0.66
C GLU A 201 19.42 5.79 -0.16
N PHE A 202 18.23 5.16 -0.12
CA PHE A 202 17.02 5.63 -0.81
C PHE A 202 16.08 6.45 0.07
N HIS A 203 16.41 6.66 1.35
CA HIS A 203 15.56 7.39 2.29
C HIS A 203 15.22 8.79 1.78
N ALA A 204 16.23 9.57 1.41
CA ALA A 204 16.04 10.92 0.90
C ALA A 204 15.22 10.94 -0.40
N THR A 205 15.48 9.98 -1.29
CA THR A 205 14.75 9.81 -2.55
C THR A 205 13.25 9.63 -2.33
N TYR A 206 12.86 8.73 -1.43
CA TYR A 206 11.45 8.46 -1.17
C TYR A 206 10.77 9.51 -0.32
N ALA A 207 11.47 10.08 0.68
CA ALA A 207 10.96 11.22 1.44
C ALA A 207 10.69 12.43 0.53
N GLN A 208 11.60 12.71 -0.41
CA GLN A 208 11.40 13.78 -1.40
C GLN A 208 10.23 13.45 -2.34
N GLY A 209 10.14 12.20 -2.82
CA GLY A 209 9.03 11.75 -3.66
C GLY A 209 7.66 11.98 -3.02
N ILE A 210 7.55 11.75 -1.71
CA ILE A 210 6.33 12.05 -0.94
C ILE A 210 6.08 13.56 -0.83
N ALA A 211 7.11 14.35 -0.53
CA ALA A 211 6.97 15.78 -0.31
C ALA A 211 6.54 16.55 -1.57
N ILE A 212 6.99 16.10 -2.76
CA ILE A 212 6.71 16.77 -4.03
C ILE A 212 5.47 16.22 -4.76
N ASP A 213 4.91 15.08 -4.35
CA ASP A 213 3.74 14.51 -5.02
C ASP A 213 2.49 15.40 -4.80
N PRO A 214 1.86 15.91 -5.87
CA PRO A 214 0.74 16.85 -5.73
C PRO A 214 -0.50 16.27 -5.04
N ASP A 215 -0.70 14.95 -5.12
CA ASP A 215 -1.85 14.30 -4.51
C ASP A 215 -1.60 14.08 -3.00
N LEU A 216 -0.34 13.82 -2.61
CA LEU A 216 0.06 13.71 -1.19
C LEU A 216 0.20 15.06 -0.48
N GLN A 217 0.52 16.14 -1.19
CA GLN A 217 0.51 17.51 -0.62
C GLN A 217 -0.87 17.94 -0.10
N ALA A 218 -1.94 17.26 -0.52
CA ALA A 218 -3.30 17.50 -0.01
C ALA A 218 -3.56 16.86 1.36
N LEU A 219 -2.65 16.00 1.85
CA LEU A 219 -2.67 15.40 3.19
C LEU A 219 -1.88 16.27 4.17
N ALA A 220 -2.08 16.07 5.47
CA ALA A 220 -1.23 16.68 6.48
C ALA A 220 0.09 15.90 6.56
N HIS A 221 1.22 16.63 6.50
CA HIS A 221 2.57 16.07 6.68
C HIS A 221 3.04 16.45 8.07
N VAL A 222 3.29 15.44 8.91
CA VAL A 222 3.86 15.63 10.25
C VAL A 222 5.16 14.87 10.31
N GLU A 223 6.22 15.57 10.64
CA GLU A 223 7.52 14.94 10.86
C GLU A 223 7.56 14.25 12.23
N THR A 224 8.08 13.04 12.25
CA THR A 224 8.38 12.30 13.48
C THR A 224 9.69 11.55 13.31
N GLN A 225 10.12 10.86 14.37
CA GLN A 225 11.23 9.93 14.32
C GLN A 225 10.76 8.53 14.69
N PHE A 226 11.31 7.53 14.02
CA PHE A 226 11.12 6.14 14.37
C PHE A 226 12.44 5.39 14.24
N LEU A 227 12.90 4.78 15.34
CA LEU A 227 14.17 4.06 15.42
C LEU A 227 15.37 4.85 14.88
N GLY A 228 15.41 6.16 15.16
CA GLY A 228 16.49 7.06 14.75
C GLY A 228 16.44 7.56 13.31
N ALA A 229 15.42 7.17 12.52
CA ALA A 229 15.18 7.72 11.19
C ALA A 229 14.10 8.81 11.24
N LYS A 230 14.26 9.86 10.42
CA LYS A 230 13.23 10.86 10.18
C LYS A 230 12.12 10.26 9.31
N VAL A 231 10.88 10.40 9.73
CA VAL A 231 9.72 9.81 9.07
C VAL A 231 8.67 10.87 8.79
N VAL A 232 8.16 10.90 7.56
CA VAL A 232 7.00 11.72 7.22
C VAL A 232 5.73 10.93 7.53
N ARG A 233 4.94 11.40 8.50
CA ARG A 233 3.64 10.83 8.81
C ARG A 233 2.55 11.58 8.04
N LEU A 234 1.85 10.86 7.17
CA LEU A 234 0.74 11.36 6.38
C LEU A 234 -0.59 11.03 7.05
N HIS A 235 -1.47 12.01 7.21
CA HIS A 235 -2.82 11.74 7.67
C HIS A 235 -3.85 12.68 7.05
N ASN A 236 -5.11 12.22 7.01
CA ASN A 236 -6.22 13.07 6.62
C ASN A 236 -6.37 14.25 7.59
N PRO A 237 -6.52 15.49 7.11
CA PRO A 237 -6.95 16.59 7.95
C PRO A 237 -8.32 16.27 8.58
N MET A 238 -8.49 16.51 9.89
CA MET A 238 -9.68 16.14 10.68
C MET A 238 -11.02 16.44 9.99
N ARG A 239 -11.14 17.60 9.32
CA ARG A 239 -12.36 18.02 8.60
C ARG A 239 -12.74 17.09 7.44
N ARG A 240 -11.78 16.46 6.76
CA ARG A 240 -12.05 15.52 5.65
C ARG A 240 -12.43 14.12 6.13
N ARG A 241 -11.88 13.69 7.28
CA ARG A 241 -12.20 12.40 7.88
C ARG A 241 -13.66 12.33 8.35
N VAL A 242 -14.12 13.37 9.06
CA VAL A 242 -15.52 13.47 9.51
C VAL A 242 -16.49 13.46 8.32
N MET A 243 -16.20 14.22 7.26
CA MET A 243 -17.03 14.25 6.06
C MET A 243 -17.02 12.91 5.30
N TYR A 244 -15.87 12.23 5.21
CA TYR A 244 -15.78 10.90 4.59
C TYR A 244 -16.59 9.86 5.35
N GLU A 245 -16.42 9.77 6.68
CA GLU A 245 -17.13 8.83 7.54
C GLU A 245 -18.66 9.08 7.52
N LEU A 246 -19.10 10.34 7.54
CA LEU A 246 -20.51 10.71 7.39
C LEU A 246 -21.09 10.28 6.03
N MET A 247 -20.34 10.43 4.94
CA MET A 247 -20.82 10.06 3.60
C MET A 247 -20.83 8.55 3.34
N VAL A 248 -19.84 7.81 3.87
CA VAL A 248 -19.83 6.34 3.81
C VAL A 248 -21.03 5.78 4.58
N ARG A 249 -21.32 6.32 5.78
CA ARG A 249 -22.50 5.93 6.57
C ARG A 249 -23.83 6.28 5.93
N SER A 250 -23.85 7.26 5.02
CA SER A 250 -25.07 7.74 4.34
C SER A 250 -25.34 7.10 2.98
N GLY A 251 -24.54 6.10 2.54
CA GLY A 251 -24.70 5.48 1.21
C GLY A 251 -24.31 6.38 0.03
N LEU A 252 -23.76 7.58 0.29
CA LEU A 252 -23.40 8.60 -0.71
C LEU A 252 -21.92 8.54 -1.12
N GLY A 253 -21.29 7.36 -1.05
CA GLY A 253 -19.86 7.17 -1.33
C GLY A 253 -19.39 7.71 -2.70
N GLY A 254 -20.29 7.77 -3.68
CA GLY A 254 -20.08 8.38 -5.00
C GLY A 254 -19.83 9.90 -4.99
N PHE A 255 -20.28 10.63 -3.96
CA PHE A 255 -20.05 12.08 -3.82
C PHE A 255 -18.72 12.46 -3.16
N SER A 256 -17.91 11.47 -2.73
CA SER A 256 -16.55 11.70 -2.21
C SER A 256 -15.65 12.47 -3.18
N GLU A 257 -15.99 12.45 -4.47
CA GLU A 257 -15.40 13.20 -5.56
C GLU A 257 -15.38 14.73 -5.35
N ARG A 258 -16.40 15.32 -4.71
CA ARG A 258 -16.52 16.79 -4.58
C ARG A 258 -15.58 17.41 -3.54
N ILE A 259 -15.12 16.66 -2.53
CA ILE A 259 -14.28 17.23 -1.45
C ILE A 259 -12.79 17.26 -1.83
N TYR A 260 -12.32 16.34 -2.67
CA TYR A 260 -11.01 16.47 -3.30
C TYR A 260 -10.96 17.59 -4.36
N ARG A 261 -12.13 18.13 -4.75
CA ARG A 261 -12.27 19.18 -5.77
C ARG A 261 -12.03 20.59 -5.24
N SER A 262 -12.11 20.85 -3.93
CA SER A 262 -11.84 22.19 -3.39
C SER A 262 -10.33 22.45 -3.26
N LYS A 263 -9.67 22.72 -4.39
CA LYS A 263 -8.33 23.29 -4.45
C LYS A 263 -8.38 24.78 -4.10
N VAL A 264 -7.33 25.24 -3.40
CA VAL A 264 -6.63 26.50 -3.67
C VAL A 264 -7.51 27.77 -3.62
N LYS A 265 -7.60 28.36 -2.44
CA LYS A 265 -7.37 29.80 -2.29
C LYS A 265 -6.36 29.96 -1.16
N GLN A 266 -5.14 30.35 -1.51
CA GLN A 266 -4.31 31.07 -0.55
C GLN A 266 -5.15 32.25 -0.09
N ILE A 267 -5.40 32.35 1.21
CA ILE A 267 -5.74 33.64 1.82
C ILE A 267 -4.42 34.41 1.87
N LYS A 268 -4.09 35.09 0.77
CA LYS A 268 -3.28 36.31 0.80
C LYS A 268 -4.29 37.45 0.77
N GLU A 269 -4.55 38.01 1.94
CA GLU A 269 -5.24 39.28 2.22
C GLU A 269 -5.21 39.40 3.75
N GLY A 270 -4.58 40.36 4.43
CA GLY A 270 -3.70 41.46 4.05
C GLY A 270 -3.09 41.98 5.35
N VAL A 271 -1.76 42.16 5.38
CA VAL A 271 -1.10 43.01 6.39
C VAL A 271 -1.08 44.41 5.80
N ALA A 272 -2.04 45.21 6.25
CA ALA A 272 -2.15 46.68 6.28
C ALA A 272 -3.61 46.95 6.67
N SER A 273 -4.00 47.65 7.72
CA SER A 273 -3.32 48.66 8.53
C SER A 273 -4.18 48.93 9.78
N THR A 274 -3.58 48.94 10.96
CA THR A 274 -3.72 49.99 11.99
C THR A 274 -2.64 49.79 13.03
#